data_AF-A0A835ACL2-F1
#
_entry.id   AF-A0A835ACL2-F1
#
_cell.length_a   1.000
_cell.length_b   1.000
_cell.length_c   1.000
_cell.angle_alpha   90.00
_cell.angle_beta   90.00
_cell.angle_gamma   90.00
#
_symmetry.space_group_name_H-M   'P 1'
#
loop_
_entity.id
_entity.type
_entity.pdbx_description
1 polymer ?
#
loop_
_entity_poly.entity_id
_entity_poly.type
_entity_poly.pdbx_seq_one_letter_code
_entity_poly.pdbx_strand_id
1 'polypeptide(L)'
;MATGSGKSICYQMPPLLLSKTAVVISPLLSLMQDQVMGLKQKGIRSDYMGSTQSNTSVTRDAENGKFQVLYMTPEKAMSLPTRFWDNIRSKGVCLLAVDEAHCISEWGHDFRVEYKKLHLLRNMLPGVPFVALTATATERVRADIIESLKLLDPHIHIGSFDRPNLFYGAKCCERSVDFINQLKQDVTKSCESSESTIVYCATVRDAEKIHSVLTSHGIKTGLYHGQLGKKDREESHKLFITDELKVMVATMAFGMGIDKPDVRCVIHYGCPKSLESYYQESGRCGRDGLPSVCWLYYRRCDFNRGEFHCSEAKSIAQKTSIMESFLAGKNYCLLGTCRRQSLLMYFGENIDPQCGNCDNCTTAIKVQKDLSKETSSLLSVINQMGGRFGLNLPIDVIRGSRGKKVTENLYDQLPEYGSGKRHSNNWWKALGTILLNNGKHLSFISSGLNLMTGLPKIFTVW
;
A
#
# COMPACT_ATOMS: atom_id res chain seq x y z
N MET A 1 7.77 -7.98 8.60
CA MET A 1 7.25 -7.55 9.92
C MET A 1 6.28 -6.40 9.70
N ALA A 2 5.01 -6.51 10.13
CA ALA A 2 3.97 -5.50 9.89
C ALA A 2 4.35 -4.07 10.36
N THR A 3 3.61 -3.07 9.88
CA THR A 3 3.72 -1.69 10.41
C THR A 3 3.44 -1.66 11.91
N GLY A 4 4.25 -0.93 12.68
CA GLY A 4 4.10 -0.82 14.14
C GLY A 4 4.66 -2.00 14.97
N SER A 5 5.10 -3.11 14.36
CA SER A 5 5.56 -4.31 15.10
C SER A 5 6.98 -4.21 15.68
N GLY A 6 7.53 -3.01 15.85
CA GLY A 6 8.86 -2.82 16.44
C GLY A 6 10.07 -3.15 15.56
N LYS A 7 9.96 -3.14 14.21
CA LYS A 7 11.07 -3.42 13.27
C LYS A 7 12.39 -2.74 13.64
N SER A 8 12.34 -1.50 14.09
CA SER A 8 13.54 -0.71 14.39
C SER A 8 14.39 -1.32 15.50
N ILE A 9 13.80 -2.09 16.43
CA ILE A 9 14.54 -2.75 17.51
C ILE A 9 15.61 -3.70 16.95
N CYS A 10 15.35 -4.33 15.80
CA CYS A 10 16.24 -5.31 15.18
C CYS A 10 17.58 -4.70 14.76
N TYR A 11 17.63 -3.39 14.48
CA TYR A 11 18.88 -2.67 14.17
C TYR A 11 19.32 -1.71 15.27
N GLN A 12 18.42 -1.29 16.16
CA GLN A 12 18.74 -0.40 17.28
C GLN A 12 19.35 -1.13 18.48
N MET A 13 19.00 -2.40 18.72
CA MET A 13 19.52 -3.17 19.87
C MET A 13 20.99 -3.62 19.71
N PRO A 14 21.43 -4.18 18.55
CA PRO A 14 22.80 -4.66 18.40
C PRO A 14 23.93 -3.67 18.76
N PRO A 15 23.90 -2.39 18.35
CA PRO A 15 24.97 -1.44 18.70
C PRO A 15 25.06 -1.15 20.20
N LEU A 16 23.97 -1.32 20.96
CA LEU A 16 23.95 -1.15 22.41
C LEU A 16 24.63 -2.31 23.12
N LEU A 17 24.44 -3.54 22.61
CA LEU A 17 25.05 -4.75 23.18
C LEU A 17 26.53 -4.87 22.83
N LEU A 18 26.91 -4.48 21.61
CA LEU A 18 28.26 -4.67 21.08
C LEU A 18 29.17 -3.45 21.27
N SER A 19 28.65 -2.34 21.79
CA SER A 19 29.37 -1.06 21.92
C SER A 19 30.02 -0.62 20.60
N LYS A 20 29.32 -0.84 19.49
CA LYS A 20 29.73 -0.52 18.11
C LYS A 20 28.67 0.35 17.43
N THR A 21 28.99 0.93 16.29
CA THR A 21 28.03 1.71 15.50
C THR A 21 27.16 0.81 14.63
N ALA A 22 25.85 1.07 14.56
CA ALA A 22 24.97 0.59 13.51
C ALA A 22 24.73 1.73 12.51
N VAL A 23 24.92 1.45 11.22
CA VAL A 23 24.58 2.38 10.14
C VAL A 23 23.22 2.00 9.58
N VAL A 24 22.29 2.94 9.52
CA VAL A 24 20.91 2.71 9.07
C VAL A 24 20.64 3.54 7.83
N ILE A 25 20.40 2.91 6.69
CA ILE A 25 19.96 3.56 5.46
C ILE A 25 18.44 3.66 5.48
N SER A 26 17.90 4.86 5.31
CA SER A 26 16.44 5.10 5.30
C SER A 26 16.09 6.15 4.24
N PRO A 27 14.94 6.06 3.56
CA PRO A 27 14.63 6.94 2.43
C PRO A 27 14.19 8.35 2.85
N LEU A 28 13.89 8.56 4.14
CA LEU A 28 13.09 9.70 4.57
C LEU A 28 13.75 10.47 5.69
N LEU A 29 14.09 11.70 5.36
CA LEU A 29 14.68 12.64 6.30
C LEU A 29 13.79 12.88 7.52
N SER A 30 12.47 13.03 7.34
CA SER A 30 11.54 13.26 8.46
C SER A 30 11.52 12.07 9.42
N LEU A 31 11.40 10.84 8.90
CA LEU A 31 11.44 9.64 9.73
C LEU A 31 12.79 9.50 10.46
N MET A 32 13.90 9.76 9.77
CA MET A 32 15.24 9.73 10.40
C MET A 32 15.35 10.75 11.53
N GLN A 33 14.82 11.97 11.35
CA GLN A 33 14.81 13.01 12.38
C GLN A 33 14.00 12.58 13.61
N ASP A 34 12.80 12.04 13.43
CA ASP A 34 11.95 11.57 14.51
C ASP A 34 12.62 10.41 15.28
N GLN A 35 13.21 9.44 14.57
CA GLN A 35 13.94 8.33 15.17
C GLN A 35 15.17 8.81 15.95
N VAL A 36 15.96 9.75 15.40
CA VAL A 36 17.12 10.32 16.08
C VAL A 36 16.68 11.11 17.32
N MET A 37 15.61 11.87 17.26
CA MET A 37 15.08 12.61 18.40
C MET A 37 14.67 11.66 19.53
N GLY A 38 13.90 10.60 19.21
CA GLY A 38 13.49 9.60 20.18
C GLY A 38 14.66 8.82 20.80
N LEU A 39 15.69 8.51 20.01
CA LEU A 39 16.90 7.85 20.51
C LEU A 39 17.73 8.78 21.42
N LYS A 40 17.90 10.06 21.05
CA LYS A 40 18.59 11.06 21.87
C LYS A 40 17.89 11.26 23.22
N GLN A 41 16.56 11.30 23.25
CA GLN A 41 15.79 11.39 24.49
C GLN A 41 16.01 10.18 25.43
N LYS A 42 16.29 9.00 24.87
CA LYS A 42 16.63 7.78 25.61
C LYS A 42 18.12 7.69 25.99
N GLY A 43 18.91 8.75 25.74
CA GLY A 43 20.35 8.78 26.02
C GLY A 43 21.20 8.00 25.01
N ILE A 44 20.61 7.52 23.91
CA ILE A 44 21.34 6.80 22.87
C ILE A 44 22.02 7.81 21.95
N ARG A 45 23.34 7.66 21.76
CA ARG A 45 24.12 8.54 20.89
C ARG A 45 23.77 8.26 19.43
N SER A 46 22.92 9.09 18.84
CA SER A 46 22.50 8.93 17.45
C SER A 46 22.50 10.25 16.69
N ASP A 47 22.72 10.20 15.38
CA ASP A 47 22.50 11.35 14.50
C ASP A 47 22.12 10.87 13.09
N TYR A 48 21.85 11.81 12.19
CA TYR A 48 21.53 11.52 10.80
C TYR A 48 22.42 12.31 9.82
N MET A 49 22.65 11.74 8.64
CA MET A 49 23.36 12.39 7.53
C MET A 49 22.50 12.40 6.27
N GLY A 50 22.23 13.60 5.77
CA GLY A 50 21.45 13.81 4.55
C GLY A 50 21.63 15.23 4.03
N SER A 51 20.97 15.57 2.93
CA SER A 51 21.08 16.88 2.27
C SER A 51 20.65 18.07 3.15
N THR A 52 19.85 17.82 4.18
CA THR A 52 19.30 18.86 5.08
C THR A 52 20.01 18.95 6.43
N GLN A 53 21.13 18.25 6.63
CA GLN A 53 21.89 18.30 7.87
C GLN A 53 22.65 19.64 7.95
N SER A 54 22.34 20.45 8.96
CA SER A 54 22.98 21.74 9.21
C SER A 54 24.26 21.62 10.04
N ASN A 55 24.39 20.56 10.84
CA ASN A 55 25.55 20.36 11.69
C ASN A 55 26.72 19.75 10.90
N THR A 56 27.75 20.56 10.68
CA THR A 56 28.96 20.16 9.94
C THR A 56 29.85 19.19 10.71
N SER A 57 29.73 19.09 12.04
CA SER A 57 30.55 18.17 12.85
C SER A 57 30.16 16.70 12.70
N VAL A 58 28.93 16.41 12.26
CA VAL A 58 28.35 15.05 12.25
C VAL A 58 29.21 14.09 11.44
N THR A 59 29.74 14.52 10.29
CA THR A 59 30.59 13.66 9.45
C THR A 59 31.86 13.25 10.20
N ARG A 60 32.56 14.22 10.81
CA ARG A 60 33.77 13.98 11.60
C ARG A 60 33.47 13.13 12.84
N ASP A 61 32.35 13.38 13.51
CA ASP A 61 31.94 12.66 14.71
C ASP A 61 31.57 11.20 14.37
N ALA A 62 30.98 10.95 13.20
CA ALA A 62 30.73 9.62 12.68
C ALA A 62 32.03 8.85 12.36
N GLU A 63 33.00 9.48 11.67
CA GLU A 63 34.31 8.89 11.40
C GLU A 63 35.07 8.51 12.69
N ASN A 64 34.82 9.24 13.78
CA ASN A 64 35.40 8.98 15.09
C ASN A 64 34.60 7.97 15.95
N GLY A 65 33.53 7.37 15.41
CA GLY A 65 32.73 6.37 16.12
C GLY A 65 31.94 6.93 17.31
N LYS A 66 31.55 8.22 17.27
CA LYS A 66 30.83 8.85 18.39
C LYS A 66 29.37 8.39 18.51
N PHE A 67 28.80 7.77 17.49
CA PHE A 67 27.39 7.38 17.43
C PHE A 67 27.24 5.86 17.58
N GLN A 68 26.24 5.44 18.35
CA GLN A 68 25.75 4.06 18.40
C GLN A 68 24.82 3.77 17.22
N VAL A 69 23.98 4.73 16.82
CA VAL A 69 23.09 4.60 15.66
C VAL A 69 23.26 5.80 14.73
N LEU A 70 23.66 5.57 13.49
CA LEU A 70 23.87 6.61 12.50
C LEU A 70 22.92 6.39 11.31
N TYR A 71 21.94 7.28 11.16
CA TYR A 71 21.03 7.23 10.01
C TYR A 71 21.64 7.95 8.80
N MET A 72 21.40 7.44 7.60
CA MET A 72 21.78 8.11 6.35
C MET A 72 20.71 7.96 5.28
N THR A 73 20.58 8.98 4.43
CA THR A 73 19.86 8.80 3.16
C THR A 73 20.70 7.97 2.19
N PRO A 74 20.08 7.20 1.27
CA PRO A 74 20.84 6.39 0.32
C PRO A 74 21.74 7.25 -0.58
N GLU A 75 21.29 8.44 -1.00
CA GLU A 75 22.07 9.38 -1.79
C GLU A 75 23.34 9.80 -1.03
N LYS A 76 23.19 10.11 0.26
CA LYS A 76 24.32 10.52 1.10
C LYS A 76 25.31 9.38 1.28
N ALA A 77 24.84 8.18 1.60
CA ALA A 77 25.69 7.00 1.75
C ALA A 77 26.52 6.71 0.50
N MET A 78 25.91 6.88 -0.69
CA MET A 78 26.59 6.67 -1.98
C MET A 78 27.54 7.79 -2.38
N SER A 79 27.33 9.00 -1.86
CA SER A 79 28.21 10.15 -2.11
C SER A 79 29.49 10.17 -1.27
N LEU A 80 29.54 9.39 -0.18
CA LEU A 80 30.64 9.44 0.77
C LEU A 80 31.90 8.75 0.20
N PRO A 81 33.10 9.35 0.37
CA PRO A 81 34.34 8.75 -0.12
C PRO A 81 34.71 7.49 0.66
N THR A 82 35.45 6.57 0.05
CA THR A 82 35.90 5.31 0.69
C THR A 82 36.57 5.53 2.05
N ARG A 83 37.38 6.60 2.18
CA ARG A 83 38.05 6.97 3.45
C ARG A 83 37.08 7.09 4.63
N PHE A 84 35.85 7.56 4.40
CA PHE A 84 34.84 7.71 5.44
C PHE A 84 34.45 6.34 5.99
N TRP A 85 34.19 5.39 5.08
CA TRP A 85 33.79 4.03 5.41
C TRP A 85 34.93 3.25 6.08
N ASP A 86 36.17 3.44 5.65
CA ASP A 86 37.34 2.85 6.31
C ASP A 86 37.51 3.40 7.75
N ASN A 87 37.37 4.71 7.92
CA ASN A 87 37.47 5.36 9.24
C ASN A 87 36.40 4.84 10.20
N ILE A 88 35.11 4.87 9.83
CA ILE A 88 34.04 4.40 10.70
C ILE A 88 34.16 2.88 10.96
N ARG A 89 34.57 2.08 9.97
CA ARG A 89 34.84 0.64 10.14
C ARG A 89 35.95 0.39 11.15
N SER A 90 37.03 1.18 11.11
CA SER A 90 38.15 1.07 12.06
C SER A 90 37.74 1.35 13.52
N LYS A 91 36.69 2.15 13.72
CA LYS A 91 36.10 2.41 15.05
C LYS A 91 35.09 1.36 15.49
N GLY A 92 34.60 0.54 14.56
CA GLY A 92 33.72 -0.58 14.83
C GLY A 92 32.29 -0.34 14.36
N VAL A 93 31.92 -1.02 13.27
CA VAL A 93 30.54 -1.12 12.77
C VAL A 93 30.02 -2.52 13.05
N CYS A 94 28.87 -2.65 13.69
CA CYS A 94 28.26 -3.95 13.99
C CYS A 94 27.30 -4.45 12.91
N LEU A 95 26.63 -3.55 12.20
CA LEU A 95 25.73 -3.87 11.10
C LEU A 95 25.48 -2.66 10.21
N LEU A 96 25.06 -2.94 8.99
CA LEU A 96 24.36 -1.99 8.13
C LEU A 96 22.91 -2.44 7.95
N ALA A 97 21.97 -1.61 8.40
CA ALA A 97 20.56 -1.82 8.20
C ALA A 97 20.07 -1.03 6.97
N VAL A 98 19.29 -1.68 6.12
CA VAL A 98 18.54 -1.06 5.03
C VAL A 98 17.08 -1.08 5.43
N ASP A 99 16.57 0.06 5.91
CA ASP A 99 15.17 0.23 6.27
C ASP A 99 14.34 0.56 5.03
N GLU A 100 13.05 0.26 5.07
CA GLU A 100 12.14 0.32 3.91
C GLU A 100 12.74 -0.32 2.64
N ALA A 101 13.34 -1.50 2.81
CA ALA A 101 14.06 -2.22 1.76
C ALA A 101 13.22 -2.51 0.49
N HIS A 102 11.89 -2.43 0.57
CA HIS A 102 11.04 -2.53 -0.62
C HIS A 102 11.34 -1.45 -1.68
N CYS A 103 11.93 -0.31 -1.31
CA CYS A 103 12.39 0.73 -2.23
C CYS A 103 13.45 0.24 -3.24
N ILE A 104 14.11 -0.89 -2.97
CA ILE A 104 15.07 -1.51 -3.89
C ILE A 104 14.39 -2.06 -5.14
N SER A 105 13.18 -2.59 -4.96
CA SER A 105 12.51 -3.34 -6.00
C SER A 105 11.74 -2.42 -6.94
N GLU A 106 11.93 -2.62 -8.25
CA GLU A 106 11.10 -1.93 -9.27
C GLU A 106 9.64 -2.40 -9.23
N TRP A 107 9.39 -3.55 -8.61
CA TRP A 107 8.07 -4.11 -8.33
C TRP A 107 7.49 -3.58 -7.01
N GLY A 108 8.27 -2.82 -6.23
CA GLY A 108 7.84 -2.12 -5.04
C GLY A 108 7.11 -0.81 -5.38
N HIS A 109 6.29 -0.32 -4.45
CA HIS A 109 5.45 0.87 -4.65
C HIS A 109 6.19 2.21 -4.47
N ASP A 110 7.43 2.22 -3.99
CA ASP A 110 8.29 3.43 -3.83
C ASP A 110 9.73 3.15 -4.30
N PHE A 111 9.89 2.66 -5.54
CA PHE A 111 11.20 2.33 -6.11
C PHE A 111 12.16 3.54 -6.14
N ARG A 112 13.40 3.33 -5.70
CA ARG A 112 14.49 4.33 -5.72
C ARG A 112 15.77 3.75 -6.30
N VAL A 113 16.35 4.47 -7.27
CA VAL A 113 17.54 4.01 -8.01
C VAL A 113 18.76 3.87 -7.10
N GLU A 114 18.88 4.72 -6.09
CA GLU A 114 19.99 4.73 -5.13
C GLU A 114 19.98 3.49 -4.25
N TYR A 115 18.80 2.92 -3.95
CA TYR A 115 18.66 1.70 -3.17
C TYR A 115 19.28 0.49 -3.89
N LYS A 116 19.13 0.39 -5.22
CA LYS A 116 19.78 -0.67 -6.02
C LYS A 116 21.31 -0.64 -5.95
N LYS A 117 21.91 0.51 -5.62
CA LYS A 117 23.36 0.68 -5.53
C LYS A 117 23.93 0.34 -4.15
N LEU A 118 23.09 0.08 -3.14
CA LEU A 118 23.54 -0.16 -1.76
C LEU A 118 24.42 -1.40 -1.61
N HIS A 119 24.35 -2.36 -2.54
CA HIS A 119 25.25 -3.51 -2.55
C HIS A 119 26.73 -3.12 -2.69
N LEU A 120 27.04 -1.96 -3.27
CA LEU A 120 28.40 -1.44 -3.39
C LEU A 120 29.03 -1.18 -2.02
N LEU A 121 28.23 -0.89 -0.99
CA LEU A 121 28.73 -0.69 0.38
C LEU A 121 29.35 -1.96 0.96
N ARG A 122 29.04 -3.15 0.45
CA ARG A 122 29.71 -4.39 0.88
C ARG A 122 31.21 -4.36 0.64
N ASN A 123 31.64 -3.73 -0.46
CA ASN A 123 33.07 -3.60 -0.76
C ASN A 123 33.76 -2.64 0.21
N MET A 124 33.03 -1.65 0.73
CA MET A 124 33.54 -0.64 1.67
C MET A 124 33.48 -1.11 3.13
N LEU A 125 32.55 -2.02 3.44
CA LEU A 125 32.30 -2.59 4.76
C LEU A 125 32.48 -4.13 4.75
N PRO A 126 33.67 -4.64 4.41
CA PRO A 126 33.92 -6.08 4.43
C PRO A 126 33.71 -6.65 5.84
N GLY A 127 33.03 -7.79 5.92
CA GLY A 127 32.73 -8.48 7.18
C GLY A 127 31.60 -7.87 8.02
N VAL A 128 31.03 -6.73 7.62
CA VAL A 128 29.88 -6.13 8.32
C VAL A 128 28.58 -6.81 7.82
N PRO A 129 27.73 -7.34 8.72
CA PRO A 129 26.46 -7.94 8.33
C PRO A 129 25.47 -6.89 7.82
N PHE A 130 24.70 -7.26 6.80
CA PHE A 130 23.64 -6.42 6.25
C PHE A 130 22.29 -6.97 6.69
N VAL A 131 21.39 -6.10 7.13
CA VAL A 131 20.02 -6.44 7.51
C VAL A 131 19.06 -5.61 6.66
N ALA A 132 18.08 -6.23 6.03
CA ALA A 132 17.06 -5.54 5.26
C ALA A 132 15.71 -5.65 5.97
N LEU A 133 15.02 -4.53 6.16
CA LEU A 133 13.74 -4.47 6.88
C LEU A 133 12.70 -3.77 6.02
N THR A 134 11.48 -4.32 6.02
CA THR A 134 10.34 -3.73 5.32
C THR A 134 9.03 -4.20 5.93
N ALA A 135 8.01 -3.33 5.87
CA ALA A 135 6.66 -3.65 6.31
C ALA A 135 5.81 -4.34 5.23
N THR A 136 6.10 -4.04 3.96
CA THR A 136 5.27 -4.38 2.80
C THR A 136 6.16 -4.98 1.73
N ALA A 137 6.30 -6.31 1.75
CA ALA A 137 7.06 -7.02 0.72
C ALA A 137 6.39 -8.35 0.38
N THR A 138 5.90 -8.42 -0.86
CA THR A 138 5.47 -9.65 -1.51
C THR A 138 6.66 -10.58 -1.74
N GLU A 139 6.41 -11.84 -2.11
CA GLU A 139 7.46 -12.81 -2.38
C GLU A 139 8.46 -12.35 -3.44
N ARG A 140 7.96 -11.74 -4.53
CA ARG A 140 8.79 -11.18 -5.60
C ARG A 140 9.68 -10.04 -5.10
N VAL A 141 9.13 -9.12 -4.30
CA VAL A 141 9.90 -8.01 -3.71
C VAL A 141 10.97 -8.54 -2.76
N ARG A 142 10.69 -9.59 -1.97
CA ARG A 142 11.70 -10.21 -1.09
C ARG A 142 12.86 -10.80 -1.88
N ALA A 143 12.60 -11.51 -2.97
CA ALA A 143 13.64 -12.07 -3.83
C ALA A 143 14.54 -10.97 -4.41
N ASP A 144 13.94 -9.88 -4.91
CA ASP A 144 14.66 -8.74 -5.48
C ASP A 144 15.54 -8.02 -4.42
N ILE A 145 15.05 -7.88 -3.18
CA ILE A 145 15.86 -7.35 -2.06
C ILE A 145 17.10 -8.22 -1.80
N ILE A 146 16.92 -9.55 -1.75
CA ILE A 146 18.00 -10.51 -1.48
C ILE A 146 19.06 -10.44 -2.58
N GLU A 147 18.64 -10.50 -3.84
CA GLU A 147 19.51 -10.45 -5.00
C GLU A 147 20.23 -9.10 -5.09
N SER A 148 19.49 -8.00 -5.03
CA SER A 148 20.03 -6.66 -5.20
C SER A 148 21.02 -6.30 -4.11
N LEU A 149 20.72 -6.60 -2.83
CA LEU A 149 21.66 -6.39 -1.73
C LEU A 149 22.75 -7.46 -1.64
N LYS A 150 22.77 -8.47 -2.52
CA LYS A 150 23.72 -9.60 -2.48
C LYS A 150 23.78 -10.24 -1.09
N LEU A 151 22.63 -10.48 -0.47
CA LEU A 151 22.57 -11.15 0.82
C LEU A 151 23.02 -12.60 0.64
N LEU A 152 24.04 -13.02 1.40
CA LEU A 152 24.57 -14.39 1.36
C LEU A 152 23.81 -15.23 2.39
N ASP A 153 23.03 -16.20 1.91
CA ASP A 153 22.20 -17.12 2.72
C ASP A 153 21.51 -16.43 3.92
N PRO A 154 20.66 -15.40 3.66
CA PRO A 154 20.08 -14.62 4.74
C PRO A 154 19.06 -15.42 5.54
N HIS A 155 19.03 -15.22 6.85
CA HIS A 155 17.87 -15.60 7.65
C HIS A 155 16.66 -14.73 7.26
N ILE A 156 15.61 -15.36 6.72
CA ILE A 156 14.38 -14.67 6.31
C ILE A 156 13.32 -14.86 7.40
N HIS A 157 12.95 -13.76 8.07
CA HIS A 157 11.86 -13.75 9.03
C HIS A 157 10.65 -12.98 8.48
N ILE A 158 9.52 -13.69 8.31
CA ILE A 158 8.23 -13.12 7.90
C ILE A 158 7.28 -13.21 9.08
N GLY A 159 7.07 -12.09 9.76
CA GLY A 159 5.99 -11.96 10.75
C GLY A 159 4.63 -11.77 10.09
N SER A 160 3.56 -11.98 10.85
CA SER A 160 2.18 -11.77 10.38
C SER A 160 1.96 -10.31 9.96
N PHE A 161 1.18 -10.15 8.89
CA PHE A 161 0.63 -8.91 8.38
C PHE A 161 -0.72 -8.59 9.04
N ASP A 162 -1.27 -9.49 9.87
CA ASP A 162 -2.56 -9.26 10.50
C ASP A 162 -2.51 -8.18 11.58
N ARG A 163 -3.58 -7.38 11.60
CA ARG A 163 -3.82 -6.30 12.55
C ARG A 163 -5.25 -6.43 13.06
N PRO A 164 -5.53 -7.40 13.95
CA PRO A 164 -6.90 -7.78 14.33
C PRO A 164 -7.70 -6.62 14.93
N ASN A 165 -7.01 -5.64 15.51
CA ASN A 165 -7.58 -4.42 16.07
C ASN A 165 -8.13 -3.43 15.02
N LEU A 166 -7.77 -3.57 13.74
CA LEU A 166 -8.22 -2.68 12.67
C LEU A 166 -9.46 -3.21 11.98
N PHE A 167 -10.57 -2.49 12.05
CA PHE A 167 -11.71 -2.72 11.18
C PHE A 167 -11.40 -2.23 9.75
N TYR A 168 -11.71 -3.03 8.74
CA TYR A 168 -11.58 -2.63 7.33
C TYR A 168 -12.94 -2.50 6.65
N GLY A 169 -13.19 -1.38 5.97
CA GLY A 169 -14.39 -1.21 5.15
C GLY A 169 -14.14 -0.42 3.87
N ALA A 170 -14.94 -0.68 2.84
CA ALA A 170 -14.94 0.13 1.63
C ALA A 170 -16.36 0.41 1.15
N LYS A 171 -16.60 1.65 0.72
CA LYS A 171 -17.90 2.11 0.24
C LYS A 171 -17.76 2.80 -1.11
N CYS A 172 -18.61 2.39 -2.05
CA CYS A 172 -18.79 3.13 -3.29
C CYS A 172 -19.66 4.36 -2.99
N CYS A 173 -19.14 5.55 -3.22
CA CYS A 173 -19.86 6.80 -2.98
C CYS A 173 -19.68 7.75 -4.16
N GLU A 174 -20.77 8.35 -4.63
CA GLU A 174 -20.63 9.57 -5.43
C GLU A 174 -20.16 10.69 -4.51
N ARG A 175 -19.28 11.58 -5.00
CA ARG A 175 -18.76 12.73 -4.22
C ARG A 175 -19.81 13.85 -4.13
N SER A 176 -21.05 13.47 -3.83
CA SER A 176 -22.20 14.36 -3.67
C SER A 176 -22.06 15.19 -2.41
N VAL A 177 -22.89 16.23 -2.30
CA VAL A 177 -22.99 17.05 -1.08
C VAL A 177 -23.36 16.17 0.12
N ASP A 178 -24.24 15.20 -0.07
CA ASP A 178 -24.67 14.27 0.99
C ASP A 178 -23.52 13.42 1.52
N PHE A 179 -22.68 12.88 0.63
CA PHE A 179 -21.50 12.12 1.04
C PHE A 179 -20.51 13.01 1.81
N ILE A 180 -20.28 14.22 1.33
CA ILE A 180 -19.43 15.18 2.04
C ILE A 180 -20.01 15.51 3.42
N ASN A 181 -21.33 15.62 3.55
CA ASN A 181 -21.99 15.81 4.84
C ASN A 181 -21.85 14.59 5.76
N GLN A 182 -21.96 13.38 5.22
CA GLN A 182 -21.71 12.15 5.97
C GLN A 182 -20.25 12.07 6.43
N LEU A 183 -19.29 12.35 5.55
CA LEU A 183 -17.86 12.38 5.90
C LEU A 183 -17.59 13.37 7.04
N LYS A 184 -18.21 14.56 7.00
CA LYS A 184 -18.13 15.52 8.11
C LYS A 184 -18.66 14.91 9.39
N GLN A 185 -19.85 14.30 9.38
CA GLN A 185 -20.44 13.69 10.57
C GLN A 185 -19.55 12.58 11.14
N ASP A 186 -18.97 11.74 10.29
CA ASP A 186 -18.07 10.66 10.72
C ASP A 186 -16.78 11.22 11.34
N VAL A 187 -16.20 12.26 10.74
CA VAL A 187 -14.99 12.93 11.28
C VAL A 187 -15.30 13.68 12.57
N THR A 188 -16.43 14.41 12.64
CA THR A 188 -16.85 15.14 13.84
C THR A 188 -17.06 14.19 15.02
N LYS A 189 -17.73 13.04 14.81
CA LYS A 189 -17.91 12.04 15.86
C LYS A 189 -16.58 11.52 16.42
N SER A 190 -15.59 11.30 15.55
CA SER A 190 -14.25 10.88 15.98
C SER A 190 -13.51 12.00 16.73
N CYS A 191 -13.69 13.26 16.31
CA CYS A 191 -13.14 14.41 17.05
C CYS A 191 -13.78 14.58 18.44
N GLU A 192 -15.09 14.35 18.58
CA GLU A 192 -15.82 14.45 19.85
C GLU A 192 -15.34 13.40 20.86
N SER A 193 -14.94 12.21 20.40
CA SER A 193 -14.26 11.19 21.22
C SER A 193 -12.77 11.48 21.46
N SER A 194 -12.28 12.67 21.09
CA SER A 194 -10.87 13.09 21.19
C SER A 194 -9.88 12.22 20.39
N GLU A 195 -10.37 11.53 19.38
CA GLU A 195 -9.63 10.57 18.60
C GLU A 195 -8.95 11.22 17.38
N SER A 196 -7.74 10.75 17.05
CA SER A 196 -7.03 11.25 15.87
C SER A 196 -7.46 10.55 14.58
N THR A 197 -7.69 11.34 13.54
CA THR A 197 -8.11 10.89 12.21
C THR A 197 -7.13 11.34 11.13
N ILE A 198 -6.79 10.46 10.20
CA ILE A 198 -6.05 10.79 8.97
C ILE A 198 -6.95 10.57 7.76
N VAL A 199 -7.06 11.57 6.89
CA VAL A 199 -7.79 11.49 5.61
C VAL A 199 -6.79 11.54 4.46
N TYR A 200 -6.53 10.40 3.82
CA TYR A 200 -5.69 10.28 2.65
C TYR A 200 -6.47 10.56 1.36
N CYS A 201 -6.04 11.56 0.61
CA CYS A 201 -6.61 11.94 -0.67
C CYS A 201 -5.64 11.59 -1.81
N ALA A 202 -6.19 11.09 -2.93
CA ALA A 202 -5.40 10.73 -4.09
C ALA A 202 -4.74 11.94 -4.80
N THR A 203 -5.30 13.15 -4.65
CA THR A 203 -4.82 14.37 -5.31
C THR A 203 -4.72 15.53 -4.32
N VAL A 204 -3.82 16.48 -4.61
CA VAL A 204 -3.66 17.73 -3.83
C VAL A 204 -4.96 18.53 -3.83
N ARG A 205 -5.61 18.65 -4.99
CA ARG A 205 -6.90 19.32 -5.12
C ARG A 205 -7.97 18.71 -4.20
N ASP A 206 -8.03 17.38 -4.11
CA ASP A 206 -8.97 16.72 -3.20
C ASP A 206 -8.60 16.99 -1.73
N ALA A 207 -7.30 16.97 -1.38
CA ALA A 207 -6.84 17.27 -0.02
C ALA A 207 -7.21 18.71 0.41
N GLU A 208 -6.92 19.70 -0.43
CA GLU A 208 -7.29 21.11 -0.18
C GLU A 208 -8.80 21.29 -0.07
N LYS A 209 -9.57 20.63 -0.94
CA LYS A 209 -11.04 20.67 -0.89
C LYS A 209 -11.59 20.11 0.41
N ILE A 210 -11.13 18.92 0.82
CA ILE A 210 -11.59 18.29 2.06
C ILE A 210 -11.16 19.11 3.28
N HIS A 211 -9.92 19.63 3.28
CA HIS A 211 -9.43 20.52 4.34
C HIS A 211 -10.29 21.78 4.49
N SER A 212 -10.59 22.47 3.39
CA SER A 212 -11.47 23.65 3.40
C SER A 212 -12.88 23.31 3.92
N VAL A 213 -13.42 22.17 3.50
CA VAL A 213 -14.73 21.71 3.93
C VAL A 213 -14.77 21.40 5.43
N LEU A 214 -13.76 20.73 5.99
CA LEU A 214 -13.72 20.42 7.42
C LEU A 214 -13.48 21.68 8.26
N THR A 215 -12.58 22.56 7.81
CA THR A 215 -12.25 23.81 8.52
C THR A 215 -13.44 24.77 8.57
N SER A 216 -14.21 24.89 7.48
CA SER A 216 -15.45 25.69 7.45
C SER A 216 -16.54 25.19 8.40
N HIS A 217 -16.44 23.96 8.89
CA HIS A 217 -17.33 23.38 9.90
C HIS A 217 -16.75 23.46 11.32
N GLY A 218 -15.70 24.26 11.53
CA GLY A 218 -15.08 24.48 12.84
C GLY A 218 -14.14 23.36 13.29
N ILE A 219 -13.85 22.38 12.44
CA ILE A 219 -12.93 21.27 12.79
C ILE A 219 -11.49 21.73 12.56
N LYS A 220 -10.70 21.78 13.64
CA LYS A 220 -9.26 22.07 13.56
C LYS A 220 -8.56 20.94 12.79
N THR A 221 -8.19 21.24 11.55
CA THR A 221 -7.70 20.26 10.58
C THR A 221 -6.36 20.70 10.00
N GLY A 222 -5.37 19.82 10.05
CA GLY A 222 -4.09 19.99 9.36
C GLY A 222 -4.18 19.63 7.88
N LEU A 223 -3.30 20.22 7.06
CA LEU A 223 -3.15 19.90 5.66
C LEU A 223 -1.71 19.46 5.38
N TYR A 224 -1.52 18.36 4.67
CA TYR A 224 -0.19 17.89 4.32
C TYR A 224 -0.10 17.33 2.89
N HIS A 225 0.63 18.01 2.00
CA HIS A 225 0.98 17.49 0.68
C HIS A 225 2.32 18.05 0.19
N GLY A 226 2.89 17.41 -0.84
CA GLY A 226 4.23 17.74 -1.34
C GLY A 226 4.39 19.14 -1.97
N GLN A 227 3.30 19.85 -2.24
CA GLN A 227 3.34 21.23 -2.76
C GLN A 227 3.39 22.30 -1.65
N LEU A 228 3.20 21.92 -0.38
CA LEU A 228 3.33 22.84 0.75
C LEU A 228 4.80 23.18 1.03
N GLY A 229 5.01 24.40 1.54
CA GLY A 229 6.30 24.84 2.05
C GLY A 229 6.84 23.89 3.12
N LYS A 230 8.17 23.77 3.21
CA LYS A 230 8.82 22.89 4.21
C LYS A 230 8.37 23.25 5.64
N LYS A 231 8.31 24.54 5.97
CA LYS A 231 7.88 25.04 7.28
C LYS A 231 6.44 24.64 7.60
N ASP A 232 5.51 24.86 6.67
CA ASP A 232 4.08 24.54 6.87
C ASP A 232 3.85 23.04 7.08
N ARG A 233 4.61 22.20 6.37
CA ARG A 233 4.61 20.74 6.55
C ARG A 233 5.12 20.33 7.93
N GLU A 234 6.25 20.89 8.36
CA GLU A 234 6.84 20.62 9.67
C GLU A 234 5.91 21.08 10.81
N GLU A 235 5.29 22.25 10.67
CA GLU A 235 4.33 22.77 11.64
C GLU A 235 3.08 21.90 11.71
N SER A 236 2.43 21.60 10.58
CA SER A 236 1.24 20.75 10.54
C SER A 236 1.51 19.35 11.10
N HIS A 237 2.68 18.78 10.79
CA HIS A 237 3.10 17.50 11.34
C HIS A 237 3.28 17.59 12.85
N LYS A 238 4.01 18.60 13.35
CA LYS A 238 4.22 18.83 14.79
C LYS A 238 2.89 18.94 15.53
N LEU A 239 1.99 19.80 15.07
CA LEU A 239 0.69 20.05 15.70
C LEU A 239 -0.20 18.79 15.74
N PHE A 240 -0.08 17.90 14.75
CA PHE A 240 -0.80 16.63 14.75
C PHE A 240 -0.19 15.61 15.74
N ILE A 241 1.14 15.54 15.82
CA ILE A 241 1.84 14.67 16.78
C ILE A 241 1.58 15.14 18.22
N THR A 242 1.50 16.45 18.48
CA THR A 242 1.25 17.03 19.81
C THR A 242 -0.24 17.10 20.20
N ASP A 243 -1.13 16.48 19.44
CA ASP A 243 -2.59 16.48 19.66
C ASP A 243 -3.30 17.84 19.59
N GLU A 244 -2.60 18.89 19.12
CA GLU A 244 -3.19 20.21 18.86
C GLU A 244 -4.14 20.18 17.65
N LEU A 245 -3.86 19.28 16.69
CA LEU A 245 -4.74 18.93 15.58
C LEU A 245 -5.16 17.47 15.70
N LYS A 246 -6.47 17.23 15.74
CA LYS A 246 -7.03 15.86 15.77
C LYS A 246 -7.24 15.27 14.40
N VAL A 247 -7.37 16.10 13.36
CA VAL A 247 -7.57 15.65 11.98
C VAL A 247 -6.42 16.10 11.11
N MET A 248 -5.87 15.18 10.33
CA MET A 248 -4.92 15.49 9.26
C MET A 248 -5.51 15.10 7.91
N VAL A 249 -5.63 16.05 6.99
CA VAL A 249 -5.95 15.76 5.59
C VAL A 249 -4.66 15.79 4.78
N ALA A 250 -4.38 14.71 4.07
CA ALA A 250 -3.10 14.58 3.40
C ALA A 250 -3.14 13.79 2.10
N THR A 251 -2.11 13.95 1.28
CA THR A 251 -1.79 12.98 0.23
C THR A 251 -0.82 11.92 0.75
N MET A 252 -0.42 10.95 -0.10
CA MET A 252 0.59 9.94 0.23
C MET A 252 1.94 10.54 0.72
N ALA A 253 2.17 11.85 0.51
CA ALA A 253 3.32 12.54 1.07
C ALA A 253 3.36 12.48 2.61
N PHE A 254 2.20 12.32 3.27
CA PHE A 254 2.06 12.06 4.70
C PHE A 254 2.05 10.56 4.99
N GLY A 255 2.79 9.77 4.20
CA GLY A 255 2.65 8.31 4.13
C GLY A 255 3.74 7.55 4.86
N MET A 256 4.91 8.15 5.12
CA MET A 256 6.04 7.46 5.75
C MET A 256 6.67 8.36 6.83
N GLY A 257 6.84 7.88 8.06
CA GLY A 257 7.38 8.69 9.17
C GLY A 257 6.49 8.90 10.39
N ILE A 258 5.18 9.07 10.22
CA ILE A 258 4.31 9.37 11.39
C ILE A 258 4.34 8.21 12.37
N ASP A 259 4.69 8.52 13.61
CA ASP A 259 4.70 7.62 14.76
C ASP A 259 3.79 8.16 15.86
N LYS A 260 2.48 8.24 15.55
CA LYS A 260 1.43 8.56 16.50
C LYS A 260 0.69 7.26 16.86
N PRO A 261 0.78 6.77 18.10
CA PRO A 261 0.28 5.44 18.46
C PRO A 261 -1.25 5.33 18.43
N ASP A 262 -1.92 6.46 18.65
CA ASP A 262 -3.33 6.60 19.01
C ASP A 262 -4.23 7.10 17.88
N VAL A 263 -3.83 6.90 16.62
CA VAL A 263 -4.71 7.16 15.46
C VAL A 263 -5.86 6.14 15.45
N ARG A 264 -7.11 6.60 15.53
CA ARG A 264 -8.30 5.75 15.62
C ARG A 264 -9.03 5.57 14.30
N CYS A 265 -8.90 6.55 13.40
CA CYS A 265 -9.56 6.50 12.10
C CYS A 265 -8.58 6.83 10.97
N VAL A 266 -8.55 5.99 9.94
CA VAL A 266 -7.91 6.30 8.66
C VAL A 266 -8.95 6.22 7.56
N ILE A 267 -9.09 7.30 6.80
CA ILE A 267 -10.03 7.42 5.69
C ILE A 267 -9.25 7.59 4.40
N HIS A 268 -9.47 6.71 3.43
CA HIS A 268 -8.97 6.87 2.07
C HIS A 268 -10.08 7.46 1.19
N TYR A 269 -9.81 8.61 0.62
CA TYR A 269 -10.70 9.35 -0.28
C TYR A 269 -10.24 9.16 -1.73
N GLY A 270 -10.64 8.04 -2.30
CA GLY A 270 -10.27 7.57 -3.63
C GLY A 270 -9.75 6.13 -3.61
N CYS A 271 -9.76 5.49 -4.78
CA CYS A 271 -9.09 4.20 -4.96
C CYS A 271 -7.59 4.35 -4.65
N PRO A 272 -7.00 3.44 -3.86
CA PRO A 272 -5.56 3.45 -3.60
C PRO A 272 -4.77 3.16 -4.88
N LYS A 273 -3.54 3.67 -4.95
CA LYS A 273 -2.63 3.42 -6.07
C LYS A 273 -2.16 1.96 -6.12
N SER A 274 -1.97 1.37 -4.96
CA SER A 274 -1.61 -0.05 -4.78
C SER A 274 -2.11 -0.57 -3.42
N LEU A 275 -2.14 -1.89 -3.26
CA LEU A 275 -2.49 -2.51 -1.97
C LEU A 275 -1.40 -2.32 -0.92
N GLU A 276 -0.14 -2.20 -1.32
CA GLU A 276 0.98 -1.90 -0.44
C GLU A 276 0.82 -0.52 0.20
N SER A 277 0.54 0.51 -0.62
CA SER A 277 0.28 1.85 -0.09
C SER A 277 -0.92 1.86 0.84
N TYR A 278 -2.02 1.22 0.45
CA TYR A 278 -3.21 1.11 1.30
C TYR A 278 -2.91 0.40 2.64
N TYR A 279 -2.16 -0.71 2.62
CA TYR A 279 -1.78 -1.43 3.83
C TYR A 279 -0.87 -0.59 4.73
N GLN A 280 0.11 0.11 4.13
CA GLN A 280 1.01 0.99 4.87
C GLN A 280 0.27 2.16 5.52
N GLU A 281 -0.63 2.81 4.77
CA GLU A 281 -1.44 3.97 5.19
C GLU A 281 -2.47 3.59 6.25
N SER A 282 -3.22 2.50 6.04
CA SER A 282 -4.18 1.98 7.03
C SER A 282 -3.49 1.46 8.30
N GLY A 283 -2.30 0.86 8.18
CA GLY A 283 -1.52 0.36 9.31
C GLY A 283 -0.96 1.43 10.25
N ARG A 284 -1.14 2.72 9.91
CA ARG A 284 -0.87 3.87 10.79
C ARG A 284 -1.89 4.00 11.91
N CYS A 285 -3.08 3.45 11.68
CA CYS A 285 -4.14 3.34 12.66
C CYS A 285 -3.76 2.32 13.75
N GLY A 286 -4.19 2.56 14.99
CA GLY A 286 -4.27 1.52 16.02
C GLY A 286 -2.94 0.91 16.46
N ARG A 287 -1.83 1.68 16.46
CA ARG A 287 -0.50 1.14 16.79
C ARG A 287 -0.34 0.77 18.26
N ASP A 288 -1.12 1.39 19.13
CA ASP A 288 -1.33 0.99 20.54
C ASP A 288 -2.08 -0.35 20.71
N GLY A 289 -2.56 -0.95 19.62
CA GLY A 289 -3.32 -2.21 19.63
C GLY A 289 -4.80 -2.04 19.95
N LEU A 290 -5.28 -0.82 20.22
CA LEU A 290 -6.68 -0.56 20.51
C LEU A 290 -7.56 -0.62 19.24
N PRO A 291 -8.88 -0.83 19.38
CA PRO A 291 -9.80 -0.83 18.25
C PRO A 291 -9.71 0.46 17.44
N SER A 292 -9.59 0.31 16.13
CA SER A 292 -9.47 1.42 15.19
C SER A 292 -10.16 1.06 13.87
N VAL A 293 -10.56 2.07 13.10
CA VAL A 293 -11.33 1.89 11.85
C VAL A 293 -10.59 2.44 10.64
N CYS A 294 -10.68 1.70 9.53
CA CYS A 294 -10.10 2.06 8.25
C CYS A 294 -11.19 2.02 7.18
N TRP A 295 -11.58 3.18 6.67
CA TRP A 295 -12.58 3.32 5.60
C TRP A 295 -11.92 3.69 4.28
N LEU A 296 -12.36 3.05 3.19
CA LEU A 296 -11.99 3.38 1.82
C LEU A 296 -13.22 3.82 1.04
N TYR A 297 -13.26 5.09 0.67
CA TYR A 297 -14.32 5.68 -0.15
C TYR A 297 -13.85 5.80 -1.58
N TYR A 298 -14.58 5.21 -2.53
CA TYR A 298 -14.19 5.22 -3.95
C TYR A 298 -15.37 5.50 -4.87
N ARG A 299 -15.07 6.04 -6.05
CA ARG A 299 -15.97 6.08 -7.20
C ARG A 299 -15.51 5.11 -8.26
N ARG A 300 -16.45 4.64 -9.08
CA ARG A 300 -16.10 3.84 -10.26
C ARG A 300 -15.21 4.60 -11.26
N CYS A 301 -15.38 5.93 -11.37
CA CYS A 301 -14.54 6.74 -12.23
C CYS A 301 -13.10 6.89 -11.71
N ASP A 302 -12.83 6.62 -10.43
CA ASP A 302 -11.46 6.64 -9.91
C ASP A 302 -10.61 5.51 -10.53
N PHE A 303 -11.24 4.44 -11.05
CA PHE A 303 -10.55 3.35 -11.74
C PHE A 303 -9.97 3.74 -13.10
N ASN A 304 -10.37 4.88 -13.67
CA ASN A 304 -9.82 5.37 -14.94
C ASN A 304 -8.42 5.99 -14.77
N ARG A 305 -7.93 6.12 -13.52
CA ARG A 305 -6.61 6.70 -13.22
C ARG A 305 -5.43 5.74 -13.41
N GLY A 306 -5.67 4.47 -13.70
CA GLY A 306 -4.60 3.48 -13.90
C GLY A 306 -3.59 3.90 -14.98
N GLU A 307 -4.08 4.44 -16.10
CA GLU A 307 -3.21 4.95 -17.17
C GLU A 307 -2.40 6.18 -16.74
N PHE A 308 -2.99 7.06 -15.94
CA PHE A 308 -2.27 8.21 -15.37
C PHE A 308 -1.12 7.74 -14.47
N HIS A 309 -1.31 6.71 -13.65
CA HIS A 309 -0.24 6.14 -12.82
C HIS A 309 0.90 5.53 -13.64
N CYS A 310 0.61 5.06 -14.85
CA CYS A 310 1.60 4.52 -15.77
C CYS A 310 2.42 5.59 -16.50
N SER A 311 2.05 6.88 -16.41
CA SER A 311 2.69 7.95 -17.19
C SER A 311 4.16 8.19 -16.83
N GLU A 312 4.56 7.87 -15.58
CA GLU A 312 5.93 8.00 -15.08
C GLU A 312 6.78 6.74 -15.33
N ALA A 313 6.21 5.68 -15.90
CA ALA A 313 6.92 4.42 -16.14
C ALA A 313 7.96 4.58 -17.26
N LYS A 314 9.21 4.18 -16.98
CA LYS A 314 10.34 4.24 -17.92
C LYS A 314 10.50 2.97 -18.75
N SER A 315 9.87 1.86 -18.34
CA SER A 315 9.94 0.56 -19.01
C SER A 315 8.58 -0.12 -19.12
N ILE A 316 8.45 -1.04 -20.08
CA ILE A 316 7.22 -1.85 -20.24
C ILE A 316 6.97 -2.70 -19.00
N ALA A 317 8.02 -3.31 -18.44
CA ALA A 317 7.92 -4.10 -17.21
C ALA A 317 7.38 -3.28 -16.03
N GLN A 318 7.91 -2.06 -15.85
CA GLN A 318 7.46 -1.14 -14.81
C GLN A 318 5.99 -0.71 -15.03
N LYS A 319 5.61 -0.44 -16.29
CA LYS A 319 4.22 -0.13 -16.64
C LYS A 319 3.26 -1.27 -16.28
N THR A 320 3.65 -2.51 -16.61
CA THR A 320 2.87 -3.71 -16.26
C THR A 320 2.74 -3.85 -14.75
N SER A 321 3.83 -3.70 -13.99
CA SER A 321 3.81 -3.76 -12.53
C SER A 321 2.86 -2.74 -11.92
N ILE A 322 2.96 -1.46 -12.33
CA ILE A 322 2.10 -0.39 -11.81
C ILE A 322 0.63 -0.70 -12.09
N MET A 323 0.32 -1.22 -13.28
CA MET A 323 -1.04 -1.60 -13.63
C MET A 323 -1.54 -2.80 -12.80
N GLU A 324 -0.71 -3.83 -12.60
CA GLU A 324 -1.05 -4.98 -11.75
C GLU A 324 -1.36 -4.54 -10.31
N SER A 325 -0.50 -3.70 -9.72
CA SER A 325 -0.71 -3.14 -8.38
C SER A 325 -1.99 -2.30 -8.29
N PHE A 326 -2.27 -1.49 -9.30
CA PHE A 326 -3.50 -0.69 -9.36
C PHE A 326 -4.76 -1.56 -9.50
N LEU A 327 -4.69 -2.61 -10.33
CA LEU A 327 -5.77 -3.58 -10.48
C LEU A 327 -6.04 -4.32 -9.17
N ALA A 328 -5.01 -4.64 -8.39
CA ALA A 328 -5.18 -5.23 -7.06
C ALA A 328 -5.97 -4.28 -6.12
N GLY A 329 -5.63 -2.99 -6.10
CA GLY A 329 -6.37 -1.97 -5.34
C GLY A 329 -7.83 -1.83 -5.79
N LYS A 330 -8.08 -1.83 -7.10
CA LYS A 330 -9.44 -1.85 -7.68
C LYS A 330 -10.22 -3.08 -7.24
N ASN A 331 -9.61 -4.26 -7.31
CA ASN A 331 -10.26 -5.53 -6.95
C ASN A 331 -10.62 -5.55 -5.47
N TYR A 332 -9.76 -5.01 -4.61
CA TYR A 332 -10.05 -4.83 -3.19
C TYR A 332 -11.24 -3.91 -2.94
N CYS A 333 -11.38 -2.80 -3.67
CA CYS A 333 -12.55 -1.93 -3.56
C CYS A 333 -13.86 -2.68 -3.87
N LEU A 334 -13.85 -3.52 -4.91
CA LEU A 334 -15.00 -4.27 -5.41
C LEU A 334 -15.23 -5.63 -4.74
N LEU A 335 -14.45 -5.96 -3.71
CA LEU A 335 -14.45 -7.26 -3.08
C LEU A 335 -15.78 -7.54 -2.36
N GLY A 336 -16.36 -8.72 -2.59
CA GLY A 336 -17.52 -9.24 -1.84
C GLY A 336 -17.18 -10.26 -0.74
N THR A 337 -15.93 -10.72 -0.68
CA THR A 337 -15.43 -11.64 0.36
C THR A 337 -14.71 -10.88 1.48
N CYS A 338 -14.21 -11.57 2.50
CA CYS A 338 -13.51 -10.94 3.62
C CYS A 338 -12.33 -10.06 3.15
N ARG A 339 -12.38 -8.76 3.51
CA ARG A 339 -11.33 -7.79 3.16
C ARG A 339 -9.98 -8.14 3.77
N ARG A 340 -9.98 -8.49 5.06
CA ARG A 340 -8.74 -8.86 5.78
C ARG A 340 -8.07 -10.06 5.13
N GLN A 341 -8.81 -11.13 4.84
CA GLN A 341 -8.26 -12.30 4.18
C GLN A 341 -7.63 -11.95 2.83
N SER A 342 -8.35 -11.19 2.00
CA SER A 342 -7.83 -10.76 0.68
C SER A 342 -6.53 -9.96 0.80
N LEU A 343 -6.46 -9.05 1.78
CA LEU A 343 -5.27 -8.25 2.05
C LEU A 343 -4.08 -9.10 2.52
N LEU A 344 -4.30 -10.08 3.39
CA LEU A 344 -3.25 -10.97 3.89
C LEU A 344 -2.77 -11.94 2.81
N MET A 345 -3.68 -12.51 2.03
CA MET A 345 -3.35 -13.38 0.90
C MET A 345 -2.48 -12.66 -0.14
N TYR A 346 -2.73 -11.37 -0.37
CA TYR A 346 -1.89 -10.55 -1.24
C TYR A 346 -0.41 -10.52 -0.81
N PHE A 347 -0.14 -10.52 0.50
CA PHE A 347 1.22 -10.58 1.06
C PHE A 347 1.75 -12.01 1.27
N GLY A 348 0.98 -13.03 0.89
CA GLY A 348 1.33 -14.44 1.02
C GLY A 348 0.97 -15.07 2.37
N GLU A 349 0.11 -14.44 3.16
CA GLU A 349 -0.38 -14.98 4.43
C GLU A 349 -1.81 -15.52 4.28
N ASN A 350 -1.99 -16.80 4.63
CA ASN A 350 -3.29 -17.47 4.57
C ASN A 350 -3.92 -17.50 5.97
N ILE A 351 -5.15 -17.01 6.09
CA ILE A 351 -5.96 -17.05 7.31
C ILE A 351 -7.39 -17.53 7.00
N ASP A 352 -8.19 -17.68 8.07
CA ASP A 352 -9.61 -18.00 8.00
C ASP A 352 -10.37 -17.03 7.06
N PRO A 353 -11.30 -17.55 6.22
CA PRO A 353 -12.16 -16.73 5.36
C PRO A 353 -13.08 -15.73 6.05
N GLN A 354 -13.22 -15.73 7.38
CA GLN A 354 -14.10 -14.80 8.08
C GLN A 354 -13.40 -14.14 9.27
N CYS A 355 -12.94 -12.90 9.10
CA CYS A 355 -12.27 -12.19 10.18
C CYS A 355 -13.19 -11.60 11.26
N GLY A 356 -14.51 -11.58 11.04
CA GLY A 356 -15.49 -10.96 11.96
C GLY A 356 -15.37 -9.43 12.15
N ASN A 357 -14.35 -8.79 11.56
CA ASN A 357 -13.99 -7.39 11.80
C ASN A 357 -13.70 -6.62 10.49
N CYS A 358 -14.53 -6.83 9.46
CA CYS A 358 -14.58 -6.01 8.25
C CYS A 358 -16.03 -5.88 7.79
N ASP A 359 -16.35 -4.84 7.02
CA ASP A 359 -17.70 -4.61 6.48
C ASP A 359 -18.32 -5.85 5.81
N ASN A 360 -17.57 -6.58 5.00
CA ASN A 360 -18.06 -7.80 4.33
C ASN A 360 -18.31 -8.96 5.31
N CYS A 361 -17.71 -8.94 6.51
CA CYS A 361 -17.96 -9.93 7.56
C CYS A 361 -19.04 -9.49 8.55
N THR A 362 -19.18 -8.20 8.82
CA THR A 362 -20.10 -7.64 9.82
C THR A 362 -21.46 -7.23 9.26
N THR A 363 -21.60 -7.08 7.93
CA THR A 363 -22.89 -6.74 7.32
C THR A 363 -23.84 -7.93 7.42
N ALA A 364 -24.97 -7.73 8.10
CA ALA A 364 -25.95 -8.77 8.45
C ALA A 364 -26.71 -9.40 7.26
N ILE A 365 -26.59 -8.84 6.05
CA ILE A 365 -27.31 -9.32 4.86
C ILE A 365 -26.32 -10.01 3.93
N LYS A 366 -26.01 -11.26 4.26
CA LYS A 366 -25.33 -12.20 3.38
C LYS A 366 -26.39 -13.08 2.72
N VAL A 367 -27.08 -12.56 1.69
CA VAL A 367 -27.91 -13.44 0.86
C VAL A 367 -26.96 -14.15 -0.09
N GLN A 368 -26.45 -15.29 0.33
CA GLN A 368 -25.70 -16.18 -0.55
C GLN A 368 -26.57 -16.48 -1.76
N LYS A 369 -26.20 -15.93 -2.91
CA LYS A 369 -26.91 -16.19 -4.15
C LYS A 369 -26.10 -17.19 -4.94
N ASP A 370 -26.72 -18.34 -5.17
CA ASP A 370 -26.20 -19.30 -6.13
C ASP A 370 -26.30 -18.70 -7.54
N LEU A 371 -25.14 -18.41 -8.14
CA LEU A 371 -25.00 -17.90 -9.50
C LEU A 371 -24.30 -18.94 -10.39
N SER A 372 -24.31 -20.22 -10.01
CA SER A 372 -23.63 -21.31 -10.74
C SER A 372 -24.11 -21.40 -12.17
N LYS A 373 -25.41 -21.21 -12.40
CA LYS A 373 -26.02 -21.26 -13.75
C LYS A 373 -25.50 -20.11 -14.60
N GLU A 374 -25.57 -18.88 -14.11
CA GLU A 374 -25.12 -17.69 -14.81
C GLU A 374 -23.61 -17.72 -15.08
N THR A 375 -22.82 -18.16 -14.10
CA THR A 375 -21.38 -18.35 -14.24
C THR A 375 -21.06 -19.40 -15.29
N SER A 376 -21.73 -20.56 -15.26
CA SER A 376 -21.51 -21.62 -16.24
C SER A 376 -21.86 -21.17 -17.65
N SER A 377 -22.98 -20.46 -17.83
CA SER A 377 -23.35 -19.89 -19.13
C SER A 377 -22.31 -18.89 -19.64
N LEU A 378 -21.85 -17.96 -18.78
CA LEU A 378 -20.84 -16.97 -19.17
C LEU A 378 -19.50 -17.61 -19.54
N LEU A 379 -19.03 -18.56 -18.74
CA LEU A 379 -17.78 -19.28 -19.01
C LEU A 379 -17.89 -20.18 -20.25
N SER A 380 -19.05 -20.80 -20.50
CA SER A 380 -19.31 -21.57 -21.72
C SER A 380 -19.20 -20.70 -22.97
N VAL A 381 -19.82 -19.51 -22.97
CA VAL A 381 -19.72 -18.57 -24.10
C VAL A 381 -18.29 -18.09 -24.31
N ILE A 382 -17.58 -17.74 -23.24
CA ILE A 382 -16.16 -17.33 -23.34
C ILE A 382 -15.31 -18.46 -23.93
N ASN A 383 -15.57 -19.71 -23.54
CA ASN A 383 -14.89 -20.89 -24.04
C ASN A 383 -15.16 -21.12 -25.54
N GLN A 384 -16.43 -21.08 -25.95
CA GLN A 384 -16.85 -21.26 -27.35
C GLN A 384 -16.33 -20.14 -28.28
N MET A 385 -16.15 -18.93 -27.74
CA MET A 385 -15.52 -17.81 -28.45
C MET A 385 -13.98 -17.87 -28.47
N GLY A 386 -13.39 -18.92 -27.87
CA GLY A 386 -11.94 -19.14 -27.84
C GLY A 386 -11.17 -18.09 -27.04
N GLY A 387 -11.82 -17.37 -26.12
CA GLY A 387 -11.15 -16.41 -25.24
C GLY A 387 -10.59 -15.15 -25.92
N ARG A 388 -10.86 -14.91 -27.20
CA ARG A 388 -10.20 -13.84 -28.00
C ARG A 388 -10.74 -12.42 -27.76
N PHE A 389 -11.70 -12.29 -26.85
CA PHE A 389 -12.42 -11.03 -26.64
C PHE A 389 -12.53 -10.72 -25.15
N GLY A 390 -12.49 -9.42 -24.82
CA GLY A 390 -12.84 -8.94 -23.49
C GLY A 390 -14.33 -9.14 -23.19
N LEU A 391 -14.71 -8.98 -21.91
CA LEU A 391 -16.05 -9.31 -21.38
C LEU A 391 -17.23 -8.73 -22.16
N ASN A 392 -17.09 -7.60 -22.84
CA ASN A 392 -18.21 -6.95 -23.52
C ASN A 392 -18.85 -7.83 -24.61
N LEU A 393 -18.05 -8.53 -25.43
CA LEU A 393 -18.62 -9.33 -26.53
C LEU A 393 -19.33 -10.61 -26.05
N PRO A 394 -18.75 -11.41 -25.12
CA PRO A 394 -19.48 -12.52 -24.49
C PRO A 394 -20.79 -12.09 -23.81
N ILE A 395 -20.80 -10.91 -23.18
CA ILE A 395 -22.02 -10.35 -22.56
C ILE A 395 -23.06 -9.99 -23.62
N ASP A 396 -22.64 -9.44 -24.75
CA ASP A 396 -23.55 -9.13 -25.86
C ASP A 396 -24.17 -10.41 -26.45
N VAL A 397 -23.40 -11.50 -26.57
CA VAL A 397 -23.90 -12.81 -27.00
C VAL A 397 -24.94 -13.36 -26.02
N ILE A 398 -24.61 -13.44 -24.73
CA ILE A 398 -25.51 -13.96 -23.69
C ILE A 398 -26.81 -13.15 -23.59
N ARG A 399 -26.75 -11.84 -23.85
CA ARG A 399 -27.93 -10.97 -23.85
C ARG A 399 -28.71 -11.00 -25.15
N GLY A 400 -28.22 -11.67 -26.19
CA GLY A 400 -28.90 -11.78 -27.48
C GLY A 400 -28.82 -10.50 -28.30
N SER A 401 -27.68 -9.80 -28.25
CA SER A 401 -27.43 -8.59 -29.04
C SER A 401 -27.36 -8.94 -30.53
N ARG A 402 -27.87 -8.06 -31.39
CA ARG A 402 -27.73 -8.12 -32.86
C ARG A 402 -26.60 -7.25 -33.39
N GLY A 403 -25.62 -6.93 -32.52
CA GLY A 403 -24.48 -6.10 -32.90
C GLY A 403 -23.67 -6.73 -34.03
N LYS A 404 -23.14 -5.91 -34.93
CA LYS A 404 -22.41 -6.33 -36.14
C LYS A 404 -21.34 -7.39 -35.87
N LYS A 405 -20.54 -7.21 -34.81
CA LYS A 405 -19.50 -8.19 -34.40
C LYS A 405 -20.05 -9.54 -33.95
N VAL A 406 -21.27 -9.59 -33.41
CA VAL A 406 -21.91 -10.85 -32.98
C VAL A 406 -22.33 -11.65 -34.22
N THR A 407 -23.01 -11.00 -35.16
CA THR A 407 -23.51 -11.65 -36.39
C THR A 407 -22.39 -12.00 -37.37
N GLU A 408 -21.36 -11.16 -37.51
CA GLU A 408 -20.22 -11.43 -38.41
C GLU A 408 -19.39 -12.63 -37.97
N ASN A 409 -19.32 -12.91 -36.66
CA ASN A 409 -18.61 -14.06 -36.12
C ASN A 409 -19.55 -15.28 -35.88
N LEU A 410 -20.81 -15.21 -36.34
CA LEU A 410 -21.83 -16.25 -36.19
C LEU A 410 -22.11 -16.64 -34.72
N TYR A 411 -21.87 -15.72 -33.78
CA TYR A 411 -22.09 -15.98 -32.35
C TYR A 411 -23.57 -15.94 -31.95
N ASP A 412 -24.44 -15.49 -32.84
CA ASP A 412 -25.89 -15.61 -32.73
C ASP A 412 -26.41 -17.05 -32.88
N GLN A 413 -25.55 -17.98 -33.32
CA GLN A 413 -25.86 -19.41 -33.43
C GLN A 413 -25.47 -20.22 -32.20
N LEU A 414 -24.79 -19.61 -31.22
CA LEU A 414 -24.35 -20.31 -30.02
C LEU A 414 -25.54 -20.73 -29.13
N PRO A 415 -25.50 -21.90 -28.46
CA PRO A 415 -26.61 -22.39 -27.64
C PRO A 415 -27.04 -21.41 -26.53
N GLU A 416 -26.08 -20.67 -25.98
CA GLU A 416 -26.31 -19.70 -24.91
C GLU A 416 -26.70 -18.31 -25.42
N TYR A 417 -26.86 -18.10 -26.74
CA TYR A 417 -27.27 -16.81 -27.30
C TYR A 417 -28.63 -16.37 -26.76
N GLY A 418 -28.66 -15.20 -26.11
CA GLY A 418 -29.88 -14.68 -25.50
C GLY A 418 -30.36 -15.40 -24.23
N SER A 419 -29.64 -16.40 -23.74
CA SER A 419 -29.98 -17.14 -22.51
C SER A 419 -30.00 -16.25 -21.25
N GLY A 420 -29.24 -15.16 -21.26
CA GLY A 420 -29.09 -14.22 -20.15
C GLY A 420 -29.86 -12.92 -20.28
N LYS A 421 -30.86 -12.84 -21.16
CA LYS A 421 -31.70 -11.63 -21.37
C LYS A 421 -32.31 -11.05 -20.08
N ARG A 422 -32.57 -11.90 -19.09
CA ARG A 422 -33.15 -11.52 -17.79
C ARG A 422 -32.29 -10.56 -16.97
N HIS A 423 -30.99 -10.48 -17.24
CA HIS A 423 -30.06 -9.61 -16.52
C HIS A 423 -29.56 -8.48 -17.42
N SER A 424 -29.37 -7.31 -16.82
CA SER A 424 -28.86 -6.13 -17.53
C SER A 424 -27.40 -6.29 -17.94
N ASN A 425 -26.92 -5.47 -18.88
CA ASN A 425 -25.50 -5.46 -19.27
C ASN A 425 -24.59 -5.22 -18.06
N ASN A 426 -24.98 -4.27 -17.19
CA ASN A 426 -24.26 -3.94 -15.98
C ASN A 426 -24.21 -5.09 -14.98
N TRP A 427 -25.26 -5.89 -14.89
CA TRP A 427 -25.30 -7.08 -14.02
C TRP A 427 -24.29 -8.14 -14.49
N TRP A 428 -24.28 -8.44 -15.80
CA TRP A 428 -23.33 -9.40 -16.37
C TRP A 428 -21.88 -8.90 -16.27
N LYS A 429 -21.64 -7.59 -16.44
CA LYS A 429 -20.33 -6.98 -16.19
C LYS A 429 -19.89 -7.15 -14.74
N ALA A 430 -20.81 -7.00 -13.79
CA ALA A 430 -20.51 -7.21 -12.37
C ALA A 430 -20.13 -8.68 -12.12
N LEU A 431 -20.89 -9.65 -12.62
CA LEU A 431 -20.56 -11.08 -12.49
C LEU A 431 -19.21 -11.42 -13.13
N GLY A 432 -18.96 -10.97 -14.36
CA GLY A 432 -17.69 -11.18 -15.05
C GLY A 432 -16.51 -10.57 -14.28
N THR A 433 -16.70 -9.38 -13.67
CA THR A 433 -15.68 -8.76 -12.82
C THR A 433 -15.44 -9.58 -11.55
N ILE A 434 -16.47 -10.13 -10.92
CA ILE A 434 -16.31 -11.01 -9.74
C ILE A 434 -15.55 -12.29 -10.11
N LEU A 435 -15.82 -12.87 -11.29
CA LEU A 435 -15.11 -14.06 -11.76
C LEU A 435 -13.63 -13.80 -12.04
N LEU A 436 -13.32 -12.66 -12.67
CA LEU A 436 -11.96 -12.19 -12.88
C LEU A 436 -11.23 -11.94 -11.56
N ASN A 437 -11.89 -11.30 -10.61
CA ASN A 437 -11.31 -10.95 -9.32
C ASN A 437 -11.06 -12.19 -8.45
N ASN A 438 -11.89 -13.23 -8.57
CA ASN A 438 -11.66 -14.50 -7.88
C ASN A 438 -10.46 -15.28 -8.44
N GLY A 439 -10.01 -15.00 -9.67
CA GLY A 439 -8.80 -15.58 -10.29
C GLY A 439 -8.81 -17.11 -10.52
N LYS A 440 -9.80 -17.84 -9.98
CA LYS A 440 -9.90 -19.30 -10.08
C LYS A 440 -10.43 -19.80 -11.41
N HIS A 441 -11.34 -19.07 -12.04
CA HIS A 441 -12.07 -19.53 -13.24
C HIS A 441 -11.77 -18.71 -14.48
N LEU A 442 -11.47 -17.42 -14.32
CA LEU A 442 -11.31 -16.48 -15.44
C LEU A 442 -10.15 -15.53 -15.15
N SER A 443 -9.27 -15.32 -16.12
CA SER A 443 -8.18 -14.34 -16.06
C SER A 443 -8.05 -13.56 -17.38
N PHE A 444 -7.31 -12.45 -17.37
CA PHE A 444 -6.97 -11.72 -18.59
C PHE A 444 -5.64 -12.21 -19.17
N ILE A 445 -5.56 -12.35 -20.50
CA ILE A 445 -4.31 -12.45 -21.26
C ILE A 445 -4.23 -11.23 -22.20
N SER A 446 -3.02 -10.90 -22.68
CA SER A 446 -2.75 -9.83 -23.65
C SER A 446 -3.66 -9.80 -24.89
N SER A 447 -4.33 -10.90 -25.23
CA SER A 447 -5.25 -11.02 -26.37
C SER A 447 -6.73 -11.28 -26.02
N GLY A 448 -7.12 -11.31 -24.73
CA GLY A 448 -8.52 -11.54 -24.32
C GLY A 448 -8.70 -12.17 -22.94
N LEU A 449 -9.65 -13.11 -22.82
CA LEU A 449 -10.00 -13.81 -21.59
C LEU A 449 -9.49 -15.26 -21.63
N ASN A 450 -8.91 -15.73 -20.53
CA ASN A 450 -8.48 -17.11 -20.38
C ASN A 450 -9.27 -17.85 -19.29
N LEU A 451 -9.69 -19.06 -19.61
CA LEU A 451 -10.28 -19.98 -18.65
C LEU A 451 -9.17 -20.71 -17.92
N MET A 452 -9.08 -20.49 -16.61
CA MET A 452 -8.03 -21.08 -15.78
C MET A 452 -8.39 -22.48 -15.27
N THR A 453 -9.70 -22.80 -15.20
CA THR A 453 -10.23 -24.10 -14.77
C THR A 453 -11.53 -24.43 -15.54
N GLY A 454 -11.97 -25.71 -15.50
CA GLY A 454 -13.24 -26.14 -16.09
C GLY A 454 -14.47 -25.48 -15.46
N LEU A 455 -15.65 -25.68 -16.05
CA LEU A 455 -16.91 -25.08 -15.60
C LEU A 455 -17.19 -25.41 -14.12
N PRO A 456 -17.37 -24.40 -13.24
CA PRO A 456 -17.58 -24.65 -11.82
C PRO A 456 -18.94 -25.32 -11.59
N LYS A 457 -18.95 -26.44 -10.84
CA LYS A 457 -20.19 -27.11 -10.41
C LYS A 457 -20.99 -26.28 -9.41
N ILE A 458 -20.32 -25.42 -8.63
CA ILE A 458 -20.92 -24.52 -7.64
C ILE A 458 -20.18 -23.18 -7.68
N PHE A 459 -20.90 -22.07 -7.82
CA PHE A 459 -20.41 -20.72 -7.72
C PHE A 459 -21.43 -19.85 -6.98
N THR A 460 -21.13 -19.54 -5.72
CA THR A 460 -21.97 -18.69 -4.88
C THR A 460 -21.30 -17.34 -4.66
N VAL A 461 -22.08 -16.27 -4.76
CA VAL A 461 -21.65 -14.91 -4.43
C VAL A 461 -22.38 -14.45 -3.17
N TRP A 462 -21.67 -13.76 -2.30
CA TRP A 462 -22.17 -13.20 -1.05
C TRP A 462 -22.58 -11.73 -1.22
#